data_AF-A0A345UWL0-F1
#
_entry.id   AF-A0A345UWL0-F1
#
_cell.length_a   1.000
_cell.length_b   1.000
_cell.length_c   1.000
_cell.angle_alpha   90.00
_cell.angle_beta   90.00
_cell.angle_gamma   90.00
#
_symmetry.space_group_name_H-M   'P 1'
#
loop_
_entity.id
_entity.type
_entity.pdbx_description
1 polymer ?
#
loop_
_entity_poly.entity_id
_entity_poly.type
_entity_poly.pdbx_seq_one_letter_code
_entity_poly.pdbx_strand_id
1 'polypeptide(L)'
;MSKYTEAITEAVKALELAEKSHQTAAERLATVRGHAGQSGYSVTINGVTVTVSTCDSRNNYQGTLIRGREMIHLGALKALGAELQAAADRVRDCRAYLASIVIA
;
A
#
# COMPACT_ATOMS: atom_id res chain seq x y z
N MET A 1 15.66 23.85 -24.35
CA MET A 1 16.33 22.71 -23.70
C MET A 1 16.52 21.62 -24.74
N SER A 2 17.52 20.74 -24.59
CA SER A 2 17.65 19.60 -25.50
C SER A 2 16.54 18.58 -25.19
N LYS A 3 16.01 17.88 -26.20
CA LYS A 3 15.03 16.79 -26.01
C LYS A 3 15.48 15.76 -24.96
N TYR A 4 16.79 15.56 -24.85
CA TYR A 4 17.40 14.70 -23.82
C TYR A 4 17.19 15.22 -22.40
N THR A 5 17.30 16.53 -22.20
CA THR A 5 17.13 17.16 -20.88
C THR A 5 15.68 17.08 -20.41
N GLU A 6 14.72 17.19 -21.34
CA GLU A 6 13.29 17.03 -21.07
C GLU A 6 12.95 15.58 -20.69
N ALA A 7 13.43 14.60 -21.48
CA ALA A 7 13.19 13.18 -21.21
C ALA A 7 13.74 12.73 -19.83
N ILE A 8 14.94 13.20 -19.45
CA ILE A 8 15.51 12.92 -18.13
C ILE A 8 14.65 13.55 -17.03
N THR A 9 14.21 14.80 -17.21
CA THR A 9 13.39 15.50 -16.22
C THR A 9 12.04 14.81 -15.99
N GLU A 10 11.41 14.33 -17.07
CA GLU A 10 10.16 13.56 -16.97
C GLU A 10 10.36 12.21 -16.28
N ALA A 11 11.43 11.49 -16.62
CA ALA A 11 11.75 10.22 -16.00
C ALA A 11 12.03 10.35 -14.49
N VAL A 12 12.74 11.41 -14.09
CA VAL A 12 12.98 11.71 -12.66
C VAL A 12 11.67 12.02 -11.93
N LYS A 13 10.79 12.85 -12.49
CA LYS A 13 9.47 13.14 -11.90
C LYS A 13 8.62 11.87 -11.76
N ALA A 14 8.64 11.00 -12.75
CA ALA A 14 7.93 9.72 -12.70
C ALA A 14 8.48 8.81 -11.59
N LEU A 15 9.81 8.76 -11.43
CA LEU A 15 10.45 8.01 -10.36
C LEU A 15 10.08 8.57 -8.98
N GLU A 16 10.15 9.89 -8.78
CA GLU A 16 9.76 10.54 -7.52
C GLU A 16 8.30 10.23 -7.14
N LEU A 17 7.39 10.27 -8.12
CA LEU A 17 5.99 9.91 -7.91
C LEU A 17 5.82 8.44 -7.52
N ALA A 18 6.56 7.54 -8.17
CA ALA A 18 6.55 6.11 -7.86
C ALA A 18 7.08 5.83 -6.45
N GLU A 19 8.18 6.48 -6.05
CA GLU A 19 8.78 6.35 -4.72
C GLU A 19 7.84 6.88 -3.64
N LYS A 20 7.19 8.02 -3.88
CA LYS A 20 6.15 8.55 -2.98
C LYS A 20 4.97 7.59 -2.84
N SER A 21 4.51 7.00 -3.96
CA SER A 21 3.44 6.00 -3.93
C SER A 21 3.83 4.75 -3.13
N HIS A 22 5.08 4.30 -3.26
CA HIS A 22 5.61 3.17 -2.52
C HIS A 22 5.66 3.47 -1.01
N GLN A 23 6.16 4.65 -0.63
CA GLN A 23 6.19 5.08 0.77
C GLN A 23 4.79 5.12 1.39
N THR A 24 3.82 5.73 0.71
CA THR A 24 2.43 5.77 1.18
C THR A 24 1.84 4.36 1.35
N ALA A 25 2.09 3.45 0.39
CA ALA A 25 1.62 2.07 0.50
C ALA A 25 2.25 1.33 1.69
N ALA A 26 3.54 1.55 1.94
CA ALA A 26 4.26 0.97 3.08
C ALA A 26 3.71 1.46 4.43
N GLU A 27 3.44 2.75 4.55
CA GLU A 27 2.85 3.36 5.75
C GLU A 27 1.44 2.85 6.04
N ARG A 28 0.61 2.70 5.00
CA ARG A 28 -0.75 2.13 5.12
C ARG A 28 -0.69 0.68 5.58
N LEU A 29 0.20 -0.12 5.01
CA LEU A 29 0.39 -1.51 5.43
C LEU A 29 0.88 -1.61 6.88
N ALA A 30 1.84 -0.76 7.27
CA ALA A 30 2.36 -0.72 8.63
C ALA A 30 1.26 -0.34 9.65
N THR A 31 0.44 0.66 9.32
CA THR A 31 -0.72 1.06 10.13
C THR A 31 -1.67 -0.12 10.37
N VAL A 32 -2.08 -0.82 9.31
CA VAL A 32 -2.99 -1.96 9.45
C VAL A 32 -2.35 -3.09 10.25
N ARG A 33 -1.07 -3.41 10.01
CA ARG A 33 -0.33 -4.41 10.81
C ARG A 33 -0.32 -4.10 12.30
N GLY A 34 -0.25 -2.82 12.67
CA GLY A 34 -0.27 -2.38 14.08
C GLY A 34 -1.57 -2.66 14.84
N HIS A 35 -2.68 -2.92 14.16
CA HIS A 35 -3.99 -3.15 14.81
C HIS A 35 -4.26 -4.60 15.22
N ALA A 36 -3.47 -5.56 14.74
CA ALA A 36 -3.57 -7.00 15.06
C ALA A 36 -4.99 -7.61 14.97
N GLY A 37 -5.89 -7.02 14.18
CA GLY A 37 -7.27 -7.49 14.01
C GLY A 37 -8.22 -7.29 15.20
N GLN A 38 -7.76 -6.70 16.31
CA GLN A 38 -8.55 -6.61 17.56
C GLN A 38 -8.95 -5.17 17.92
N SER A 39 -8.17 -4.18 17.48
CA SER A 39 -8.22 -2.82 18.01
C SER A 39 -9.12 -1.84 17.25
N GLY A 40 -10.10 -2.33 16.48
CA GLY A 40 -11.09 -1.49 15.79
C GLY A 40 -10.50 -0.45 14.84
N TYR A 41 -10.54 -0.68 13.53
CA TYR A 41 -9.94 0.24 12.56
C TYR A 41 -10.71 0.27 11.25
N SER A 42 -10.56 1.35 10.50
CA SER A 42 -11.08 1.46 9.14
C SER A 42 -9.92 1.53 8.16
N VAL A 43 -10.01 0.75 7.08
CA VAL A 43 -9.04 0.78 5.99
C VAL A 43 -9.78 0.98 4.68
N THR A 44 -9.40 1.99 3.92
CA THR A 44 -9.85 2.14 2.53
C THR A 44 -8.85 1.45 1.63
N ILE A 45 -9.32 0.61 0.70
CA ILE A 45 -8.50 -0.08 -0.30
C ILE A 45 -9.19 0.14 -1.65
N ASN A 46 -8.50 0.75 -2.61
CA ASN A 46 -9.05 1.07 -3.94
C ASN A 46 -10.45 1.75 -3.89
N GLY A 47 -10.64 2.68 -2.94
CA GLY A 47 -11.91 3.39 -2.75
C GLY A 47 -12.98 2.65 -1.93
N VAL A 48 -12.75 1.38 -1.58
CA VAL A 48 -13.65 0.60 -0.71
C VAL A 48 -13.19 0.71 0.74
N THR A 49 -14.03 1.26 1.60
CA THR A 49 -13.75 1.35 3.04
C THR A 49 -14.27 0.12 3.78
N VAL A 50 -13.37 -0.55 4.48
CA VAL A 50 -13.67 -1.70 5.32
C VAL A 50 -13.43 -1.32 6.78
N THR A 51 -14.47 -1.44 7.60
CA THR A 51 -14.41 -1.14 9.04
C THR A 51 -14.37 -2.45 9.81
N VAL A 52 -13.29 -2.67 10.55
CA VAL A 52 -13.15 -3.72 11.54
C VAL A 52 -13.56 -3.12 12.88
N SER A 53 -14.60 -3.63 13.52
CA SER A 53 -15.00 -3.16 14.84
C SER A 53 -14.00 -3.59 15.93
N THR A 54 -14.00 -2.91 17.06
CA THR A 54 -13.21 -3.27 18.26
C THR A 54 -13.77 -4.54 18.90
N CYS A 55 -12.92 -5.44 19.38
CA CYS A 55 -13.37 -6.64 20.09
C CYS A 55 -13.99 -6.21 21.43
N ASP A 56 -15.30 -6.39 21.60
CA ASP A 56 -15.95 -6.14 22.88
C ASP A 56 -15.73 -7.33 23.80
N SER A 57 -14.94 -7.13 24.86
CA SER A 57 -14.64 -8.16 25.85
C SER A 57 -15.80 -8.45 26.80
N ARG A 58 -16.84 -7.61 26.84
CA ARG A 58 -17.98 -7.72 27.76
C ARG A 58 -19.18 -8.46 27.18
N ASN A 59 -19.33 -8.48 25.86
CA ASN A 59 -20.47 -9.11 25.19
C ASN A 59 -20.04 -10.45 24.58
N ASN A 60 -20.18 -11.52 25.36
CA ASN A 60 -20.09 -12.94 25.00
C ASN A 60 -19.38 -13.26 23.67
N TYR A 61 -18.12 -13.67 23.80
CA TYR A 61 -17.28 -14.42 22.86
C TYR A 61 -18.01 -15.12 21.70
N GLN A 62 -18.45 -14.38 20.68
CA GLN A 62 -18.98 -14.97 19.45
C GLN A 62 -17.80 -15.31 18.54
N GLY A 63 -17.32 -16.55 18.62
CA GLY A 63 -16.18 -17.02 17.83
C GLY A 63 -16.31 -16.77 16.32
N THR A 64 -17.53 -16.78 15.77
CA THR A 64 -17.81 -16.45 14.37
C THR A 64 -17.47 -14.99 14.04
N LEU A 65 -17.75 -14.04 14.94
CA LEU A 65 -17.42 -12.63 14.74
C LEU A 65 -15.91 -12.39 14.82
N ILE A 66 -15.19 -13.11 15.68
CA ILE A 66 -13.72 -13.03 15.76
C ILE A 66 -13.08 -13.53 14.47
N ARG A 67 -13.47 -14.72 13.99
CA ARG A 67 -12.97 -15.26 12.72
C ARG A 67 -13.29 -14.36 11.54
N GLY A 68 -14.49 -13.77 11.50
CA GLY A 68 -14.85 -12.79 10.48
C GLY A 68 -13.91 -11.59 10.46
N ARG A 69 -13.53 -11.07 11.63
CA ARG A 69 -12.60 -9.93 11.77
C ARG A 69 -11.18 -10.30 11.38
N GLU A 70 -10.70 -11.47 11.79
CA GLU A 70 -9.40 -11.99 11.38
C GLU A 70 -9.33 -12.13 9.86
N MET A 71 -10.38 -12.66 9.24
CA MET A 71 -10.45 -12.78 7.77
C MET A 71 -10.46 -11.42 7.08
N ILE A 72 -11.21 -10.44 7.59
CA ILE A 72 -11.19 -9.07 7.07
C ILE A 72 -9.79 -8.46 7.23
N HIS A 73 -9.15 -8.66 8.38
CA HIS A 73 -7.81 -8.16 8.66
C HIS A 73 -6.77 -8.77 7.72
N LEU A 74 -6.78 -10.09 7.54
CA LEU A 74 -5.92 -10.80 6.60
C LEU A 74 -6.18 -10.35 5.16
N GLY A 75 -7.44 -10.15 4.78
CA GLY A 75 -7.82 -9.61 3.48
C GLY A 75 -7.23 -8.21 3.24
N ALA A 76 -7.34 -7.32 4.22
CA ALA A 76 -6.77 -5.98 4.16
C ALA A 76 -5.23 -6.01 4.04
N LEU A 77 -4.56 -6.86 4.83
CA LEU A 77 -3.11 -7.05 4.76
C LEU A 77 -2.67 -7.54 3.37
N LYS A 78 -3.41 -8.51 2.79
CA LYS A 78 -3.11 -9.05 1.47
C LYS A 78 -3.28 -8.00 0.37
N ALA A 79 -4.36 -7.22 0.42
CA ALA A 79 -4.62 -6.19 -0.56
C ALA A 79 -3.61 -5.04 -0.50
N LEU A 80 -3.29 -4.55 0.71
CA LEU A 80 -2.25 -3.53 0.89
C LEU A 80 -0.85 -4.07 0.54
N GLY A 81 -0.59 -5.36 0.78
CA GLY A 81 0.63 -6.02 0.32
C GLY A 81 0.75 -6.04 -1.21
N ALA A 82 -0.35 -6.31 -1.91
CA ALA A 82 -0.39 -6.24 -3.38
C ALA A 82 -0.19 -4.80 -3.90
N GLU A 83 -0.79 -3.81 -3.23
CA GLU A 83 -0.58 -2.39 -3.55
C GLU A 83 0.89 -1.98 -3.39
N LEU A 84 1.53 -2.39 -2.29
CA LEU A 84 2.95 -2.16 -2.04
C LEU A 84 3.83 -2.81 -3.11
N GLN A 85 3.55 -4.07 -3.47
CA GLN A 85 4.29 -4.77 -4.51
C GLN A 85 4.18 -4.06 -5.87
N ALA A 86 2.97 -3.67 -6.28
CA ALA A 86 2.76 -2.92 -7.51
C ALA A 86 3.45 -1.55 -7.51
N ALA A 87 3.56 -0.90 -6.35
CA ALA A 87 4.35 0.33 -6.22
C ALA A 87 5.86 0.05 -6.33
N ALA A 88 6.35 -1.03 -5.74
CA ALA A 88 7.76 -1.43 -5.81
C ALA A 88 8.17 -1.80 -7.25
N ASP A 89 7.31 -2.51 -7.97
CA ASP A 89 7.52 -2.85 -9.38
C ASP A 89 7.59 -1.57 -10.23
N ARG A 90 6.69 -0.61 -10.02
CA ARG A 90 6.74 0.70 -10.70
C ARG A 90 8.04 1.46 -10.42
N VAL A 91 8.52 1.48 -9.17
CA VAL A 91 9.82 2.10 -8.85
C VAL A 91 10.96 1.42 -9.61
N ARG A 92 10.95 0.08 -9.68
CA ARG A 92 11.96 -0.69 -10.42
C ARG A 92 11.96 -0.32 -11.90
N ASP A 93 10.77 -0.26 -12.51
CA ASP A 93 10.62 0.05 -13.93
C ASP A 93 11.05 1.49 -14.24
N CYS A 94 10.68 2.47 -13.40
CA CYS A 94 11.14 3.85 -13.53
C CYS A 94 12.65 3.98 -13.41
N ARG A 95 13.29 3.24 -12.50
CA ARG A 95 14.76 3.22 -12.37
C ARG A 95 15.44 2.60 -13.58
N ALA A 96 14.89 1.50 -14.09
CA ALA A 96 15.41 0.85 -15.30
C ALA A 96 15.30 1.78 -16.52
N TYR A 97 14.18 2.47 -16.67
CA TYR A 97 13.98 3.45 -17.73
C TYR A 97 14.95 4.64 -17.62
N LEU A 98 15.08 5.24 -16.43
CA LEU A 98 16.03 6.34 -16.21
C LEU A 98 17.47 5.91 -16.52
N ALA A 99 17.88 4.72 -16.10
CA ALA A 99 19.20 4.18 -16.43
C ALA A 99 19.39 4.01 -17.95
N SER A 100 18.36 3.56 -18.67
CA SER A 100 18.43 3.35 -20.12
C SER A 100 18.64 4.65 -20.91
N ILE A 101 18.08 5.77 -20.44
CA ILE A 101 18.21 7.07 -21.12
C ILE A 101 19.45 7.88 -20.69
N VAL A 102 20.04 7.57 -19.52
CA VAL A 102 21.27 8.23 -19.04
C VAL A 102 22.52 7.59 -19.65
N ILE A 103 22.47 6.30 -19.97
CA ILE A 103 23.58 5.55 -20.59
C ILE A 103 23.59 5.72 -22.12
N ALA A 104 22.43 6.00 -22.74
CA ALA A 104 22.27 6.19 -24.19
C ALA A 104 22.72 7.58 -24.67
#